data_AF-A0A965ZQ24-F1
#
_entry.id   AF-A0A965ZQ24-F1
#
_cell.length_a   1.000
_cell.length_b   1.000
_cell.length_c   1.000
_cell.angle_alpha   90.00
_cell.angle_beta   90.00
_cell.angle_gamma   90.00
#
_symmetry.space_group_name_H-M   'P 1'
#
loop_
_entity.id
_entity.type
_entity.pdbx_description
1 polymer ?
#
loop_
_entity_poly.entity_id
_entity_poly.type
_entity_poly.pdbx_seq_one_letter_code
_entity_poly.pdbx_strand_id
1 'polypeptide(L)'
;MSATESTILWLVIWWAILLFQLPAIRMLASKTTGSMSFDPNGADLEGYGKRLTRAHANCTENIPLFIGVMLFAMATGNTEITNVTACWLLYARIGQSVVHLISTSTPMIMVRFTFYLVQVGLILCWVVQMLMAS
;
A
#
# COMPACT_ATOMS: atom_id res chain seq x y z
N MET A 1 5.92 21.56 1.41
CA MET A 1 5.50 20.37 0.65
C MET A 1 3.99 20.38 0.56
N SER A 2 3.43 20.17 -0.62
CA SER A 2 1.99 19.97 -0.81
C SER A 2 1.54 18.65 -0.16
N ALA A 3 0.25 18.49 0.10
CA ALA A 3 -0.29 17.24 0.64
C ALA A 3 -0.04 16.06 -0.33
N THR A 4 -0.03 16.32 -1.64
CA THR A 4 0.35 15.34 -2.68
C THR A 4 1.80 14.88 -2.51
N GLU A 5 2.75 15.81 -2.41
CA GLU A 5 4.18 15.49 -2.22
C GLU A 5 4.41 14.71 -0.92
N SER A 6 3.80 15.17 0.18
CA SER A 6 3.89 14.48 1.47
C SER A 6 3.29 13.08 1.40
N THR A 7 2.16 12.91 0.71
CA THR A 7 1.50 11.62 0.52
C THR A 7 2.38 10.64 -0.23
N ILE A 8 3.03 11.06 -1.33
CA ILE A 8 3.98 10.22 -2.06
C ILE A 8 5.10 9.75 -1.13
N LEU A 9 5.72 10.67 -0.38
CA LEU A 9 6.81 10.33 0.53
C LEU A 9 6.37 9.33 1.60
N TRP A 10 5.20 9.54 2.21
CA TRP A 10 4.68 8.64 3.23
C TRP A 10 4.25 7.28 2.69
N LEU A 11 3.76 7.18 1.46
CA LEU A 11 3.51 5.89 0.80
C LEU A 11 4.81 5.11 0.62
N VAL A 12 5.90 5.77 0.20
CA VAL A 12 7.22 5.14 0.07
C VAL A 12 7.73 4.67 1.44
N ILE A 13 7.62 5.50 2.47
CA ILE A 13 8.01 5.13 3.83
C ILE A 13 7.19 3.94 4.32
N TRP A 14 5.87 3.95 4.14
CA TRP A 14 5.01 2.85 4.56
C TRP A 14 5.36 1.54 3.85
N TRP A 15 5.60 1.61 2.54
CA TRP A 15 6.05 0.46 1.76
C TRP A 15 7.38 -0.11 2.25
N ALA A 16 8.35 0.76 2.49
CA ALA A 16 9.65 0.41 3.04
C ALA A 16 9.52 -0.26 4.42
N ILE A 17 8.65 0.25 5.29
CA ILE A 17 8.36 -0.35 6.60
C ILE A 17 7.86 -1.80 6.44
N LEU A 18 6.93 -2.05 5.50
CA LEU A 18 6.43 -3.42 5.25
C LEU A 18 7.54 -4.32 4.68
N LEU A 19 8.34 -3.80 3.75
CA LEU A 19 9.41 -4.54 3.08
C LEU A 19 10.53 -4.93 4.05
N PHE A 20 11.07 -3.98 4.82
CA PHE A 20 12.27 -4.20 5.64
C PHE A 20 12.04 -5.11 6.85
N GLN A 21 10.79 -5.34 7.25
CA GLN A 21 10.46 -6.34 8.26
C GLN A 21 10.62 -7.78 7.74
N LEU A 22 10.45 -8.02 6.43
CA LEU A 22 10.41 -9.37 5.86
C LEU A 22 11.73 -10.14 6.00
N PRO A 23 12.93 -9.57 5.71
CA PRO A 23 14.19 -10.28 5.92
C PRO A 23 14.41 -10.69 7.37
N ALA A 24 14.09 -9.81 8.33
CA ALA A 24 14.24 -10.09 9.75
C ALA A 24 13.35 -11.26 10.20
N ILE A 25 12.08 -11.29 9.76
CA ILE A 25 11.15 -12.37 10.09
C ILE A 25 11.57 -13.69 9.47
N ARG A 26 12.02 -13.70 8.21
CA ARG A 26 12.53 -14.91 7.56
C ARG A 26 13.79 -15.44 8.23
N MET A 27 14.70 -14.56 8.63
CA MET A 27 15.89 -14.96 9.38
C MET A 27 15.54 -15.62 10.71
N LEU A 28 14.55 -15.09 11.44
CA LEU A 28 14.07 -15.69 12.68
C LEU A 28 13.39 -17.04 12.44
N ALA A 29 12.52 -17.14 11.43
CA ALA A 29 11.85 -18.40 11.07
C ALA A 29 12.85 -19.48 10.62
N SER A 30 13.92 -19.09 9.94
CA SER A 30 14.97 -20.00 9.48
C SER A 30 15.69 -20.71 10.64
N LYS A 31 15.85 -20.03 11.78
CA LYS A 31 16.45 -20.64 12.98
C LYS A 31 15.61 -21.78 13.55
N THR A 32 14.29 -21.74 13.36
CA THR A 32 13.38 -22.79 13.84
C THR A 32 13.15 -23.90 12.82
N THR A 33 13.11 -23.56 11.53
CA THR A 33 12.82 -24.52 10.45
C THR A 33 14.09 -25.19 9.88
N GLY A 34 15.27 -24.61 10.14
CA GLY A 34 16.54 -25.06 9.55
C GLY A 34 16.67 -24.77 8.05
N SER A 35 15.71 -24.03 7.47
CA SER A 35 15.64 -23.73 6.04
C SER A 35 15.65 -22.22 5.80
N MET A 36 16.32 -21.79 4.74
CA MET A 36 16.27 -20.41 4.21
C MET A 36 15.52 -20.37 2.88
N SER A 37 14.47 -21.20 2.75
CA SER A 37 13.56 -21.16 1.62
C SER A 37 12.87 -19.81 1.55
N PHE A 38 12.83 -19.23 0.34
CA PHE A 38 12.09 -18.00 0.08
C PHE A 38 10.89 -18.32 -0.81
N ASP A 39 9.70 -18.03 -0.32
CA ASP A 39 8.49 -18.08 -1.13
C ASP A 39 7.87 -16.67 -1.24
N PRO A 40 7.69 -16.13 -2.46
CA PRO A 40 7.16 -14.78 -2.66
C PRO A 40 5.69 -14.65 -2.22
N ASN A 41 4.94 -15.75 -2.12
CA ASN A 41 3.58 -15.77 -1.58
C ASN A 41 3.54 -15.90 -0.05
N GLY A 42 4.67 -16.13 0.60
CA GLY A 42 4.76 -16.28 2.05
C GLY A 42 4.38 -17.67 2.55
N ALA A 43 4.39 -18.69 1.69
CA ALA A 43 4.13 -20.08 2.08
C ALA A 43 5.24 -20.66 2.98
N ASP A 44 6.42 -20.04 2.96
CA ASP A 44 7.57 -20.29 3.82
C ASP A 44 7.40 -19.76 5.26
N LEU A 45 6.32 -19.01 5.52
CA LEU A 45 6.07 -18.36 6.80
C LEU A 45 4.68 -18.70 7.33
N GLU A 46 4.52 -18.58 8.65
CA GLU A 46 3.23 -18.70 9.33
C GLU A 46 2.84 -17.39 10.05
N GLY A 47 1.59 -17.33 10.52
CA GLY A 47 1.10 -16.24 11.37
C GLY A 47 1.34 -14.84 10.78
N TYR A 48 2.00 -13.98 11.55
CA TYR A 48 2.31 -12.61 11.16
C TYR A 48 3.20 -12.53 9.92
N GLY A 49 4.20 -13.39 9.78
CA GLY A 49 5.14 -13.36 8.65
C GLY A 49 4.47 -13.61 7.31
N LYS A 50 3.52 -14.56 7.28
CA LYS A 50 2.69 -14.81 6.09
C LYS A 50 1.83 -13.60 5.75
N ARG A 51 1.14 -13.03 6.75
CA ARG A 51 0.27 -11.86 6.55
C ARG A 51 1.06 -10.64 6.10
N LEU A 52 2.25 -10.41 6.65
CA LEU A 52 3.14 -9.34 6.22
C LEU A 52 3.59 -9.52 4.77
N THR A 53 3.96 -10.73 4.35
CA THR A 53 4.31 -11.00 2.95
C THR A 53 3.17 -10.65 2.01
N ARG A 54 1.94 -11.07 2.36
CA ARG A 54 0.73 -10.76 1.56
C ARG A 54 0.36 -9.28 1.62
N ALA A 55 0.55 -8.59 2.74
CA ALA A 55 0.27 -7.16 2.89
C ALA A 55 1.26 -6.32 2.10
N HIS A 56 2.54 -6.67 2.12
CA HIS A 56 3.58 -6.06 1.29
C HIS A 56 3.27 -6.26 -0.20
N ALA A 57 3.00 -7.49 -0.64
CA ALA A 57 2.67 -7.77 -2.04
C ALA A 57 1.47 -6.93 -2.52
N ASN A 58 0.39 -6.89 -1.73
CA ASN A 58 -0.77 -6.06 -2.03
C ASN A 58 -0.45 -4.55 -2.08
N CYS A 59 0.50 -4.08 -1.27
CA CYS A 59 0.97 -2.70 -1.32
C CYS A 59 1.74 -2.43 -2.63
N THR A 60 2.68 -3.31 -2.99
CA THR A 60 3.50 -3.22 -4.20
C THR A 60 2.68 -3.22 -5.48
N GLU A 61 1.59 -4.00 -5.55
CA GLU A 61 0.69 -4.05 -6.71
C GLU A 61 -0.04 -2.72 -6.97
N ASN A 62 -0.18 -1.86 -5.96
CA ASN A 62 -1.00 -0.66 -6.03
C ASN A 62 -0.19 0.65 -6.00
N ILE A 63 0.94 0.67 -5.31
CA ILE A 63 1.77 1.87 -5.16
C ILE A 63 2.15 2.53 -6.49
N PRO A 64 2.58 1.79 -7.53
CA PRO A 64 2.93 2.39 -8.81
C PRO A 64 1.79 3.20 -9.41
N LEU A 65 0.55 2.72 -9.28
CA LEU A 65 -0.64 3.45 -9.74
C LEU A 65 -0.82 4.76 -8.97
N PHE A 66 -0.68 4.74 -7.64
CA PHE A 66 -0.92 5.92 -6.81
C PHE A 66 0.13 7.00 -7.00
N ILE A 67 1.40 6.61 -6.94
CA ILE A 67 2.51 7.52 -7.15
C ILE A 67 2.48 8.04 -8.59
N GLY A 68 2.21 7.18 -9.57
CA GLY A 68 2.15 7.58 -10.98
C GLY A 68 1.11 8.68 -11.25
N VAL A 69 -0.11 8.52 -10.75
CA VAL A 69 -1.19 9.53 -10.93
C VAL A 69 -0.85 10.85 -10.23
N MET A 70 -0.30 10.82 -9.02
CA MET A 70 0.09 12.04 -8.30
C MET A 70 1.30 12.74 -8.95
N LEU A 71 2.30 11.98 -9.41
CA LEU A 71 3.43 12.55 -10.15
C LEU A 71 2.99 13.14 -11.49
N PHE A 72 2.05 12.51 -12.19
CA PHE A 72 1.47 13.06 -13.41
C PHE A 72 0.76 14.40 -13.13
N ALA A 73 -0.03 14.48 -12.07
CA ALA A 73 -0.67 15.72 -11.65
C ALA A 73 0.36 16.83 -11.40
N MET A 74 1.46 16.50 -10.71
CA MET A 74 2.56 17.43 -10.47
C MET A 74 3.26 17.89 -11.76
N ALA A 75 3.57 16.95 -12.66
CA ALA A 75 4.26 17.23 -13.91
C ALA A 75 3.42 18.07 -14.89
N THR A 76 2.09 18.00 -14.79
CA THR A 76 1.15 18.71 -15.67
C THR A 76 0.57 20.00 -15.06
N GLY A 77 1.01 20.38 -13.85
CA GLY A 77 0.50 21.56 -13.15
C GLY A 77 -0.90 21.38 -12.54
N ASN A 78 -1.40 20.15 -12.48
CA ASN A 78 -2.71 19.77 -11.95
C ASN A 78 -2.67 19.32 -10.47
N THR A 79 -1.62 19.66 -9.73
CA THR A 79 -1.42 19.21 -8.34
C THR A 79 -2.63 19.48 -7.45
N GLU A 80 -3.32 20.62 -7.63
CA GLU A 80 -4.49 21.00 -6.82
C GLU A 80 -5.61 19.94 -6.83
N ILE A 81 -5.82 19.21 -7.94
CA ILE A 81 -6.83 18.14 -8.03
C ILE A 81 -6.55 17.04 -7.01
N THR A 82 -5.28 16.67 -6.85
CA THR A 82 -4.86 15.61 -5.91
C THR A 82 -4.67 16.15 -4.50
N ASN A 83 -4.23 17.40 -4.35
CA ASN A 83 -3.82 18.01 -3.09
C ASN A 83 -4.94 18.02 -2.05
N VAL A 84 -6.19 18.22 -2.49
CA VAL A 84 -7.37 18.26 -1.60
C VAL A 84 -7.62 16.93 -0.89
N THR A 85 -7.28 15.80 -1.50
CA THR A 85 -7.70 14.47 -1.01
C THR A 85 -6.58 13.44 -0.91
N ALA A 86 -5.33 13.79 -1.22
CA ALA A 86 -4.19 12.86 -1.21
C ALA A 86 -4.00 12.14 0.15
N CYS A 87 -4.19 12.86 1.27
CA CYS A 87 -4.05 12.29 2.60
C CYS A 87 -5.03 11.13 2.88
N TRP A 88 -6.22 11.16 2.29
CA TRP A 88 -7.20 10.08 2.45
C TRP A 88 -6.77 8.80 1.75
N LEU A 89 -6.08 8.91 0.61
CA LEU A 89 -5.49 7.75 -0.05
C LEU A 89 -4.40 7.12 0.84
N LEU A 90 -3.55 7.94 1.45
CA LEU A 90 -2.53 7.47 2.40
C LEU A 90 -3.17 6.72 3.58
N TYR A 91 -4.15 7.33 4.24
CA TYR A 91 -4.83 6.73 5.39
C TYR A 91 -5.53 5.43 5.01
N ALA A 92 -6.19 5.38 3.85
CA ALA A 92 -6.82 4.16 3.38
C ALA A 92 -5.79 3.04 3.10
N ARG A 93 -4.63 3.37 2.53
CA ARG A 93 -3.55 2.40 2.29
C ARG A 93 -2.97 1.86 3.60
N ILE A 94 -2.66 2.74 4.55
CA ILE A 94 -2.15 2.33 5.87
C ILE A 94 -3.19 1.47 6.59
N GLY A 95 -4.44 1.92 6.64
CA GLY A 95 -5.55 1.18 7.24
C GLY A 95 -5.73 -0.21 6.64
N GLN A 96 -5.72 -0.32 5.30
CA GLN A 96 -5.83 -1.61 4.61
C GLN A 96 -4.68 -2.56 4.99
N SER A 97 -3.44 -2.08 5.01
CA SER A 97 -2.28 -2.87 5.40
C SER A 97 -2.35 -3.31 6.86
N VAL A 98 -2.69 -2.42 7.79
CA VAL A 98 -2.79 -2.72 9.22
C VAL A 98 -3.87 -3.79 9.48
N VAL A 99 -5.05 -3.64 8.88
CA VAL A 99 -6.14 -4.63 9.01
C VAL A 99 -5.69 -6.01 8.49
N HIS A 100 -4.92 -6.04 7.40
CA HIS A 100 -4.34 -7.27 6.85
C HIS A 100 -3.34 -7.93 7.81
N LEU A 101 -2.47 -7.14 8.44
CA LEU A 101 -1.49 -7.63 9.40
C LEU A 101 -2.15 -8.20 10.67
N ILE A 102 -3.28 -7.61 11.09
CA ILE A 102 -4.05 -8.07 12.24
C ILE A 102 -4.72 -9.41 11.96
N SER A 103 -5.47 -9.54 10.85
CA SER A 103 -6.28 -10.72 10.60
C SER A 103 -6.68 -10.91 9.13
N THR A 104 -6.96 -12.16 8.78
CA THR A 104 -7.49 -12.58 7.47
C THR A 104 -8.87 -13.22 7.60
N SER A 105 -9.60 -12.96 8.68
CA SER A 105 -11.00 -13.41 8.83
C SER A 105 -11.91 -12.71 7.83
N THR A 106 -13.05 -13.33 7.51
CA THR A 106 -14.01 -12.79 6.52
C THR A 106 -14.44 -11.34 6.81
N PRO A 107 -14.78 -10.93 8.06
CA PRO A 107 -15.12 -9.54 8.34
C PRO A 107 -13.96 -8.57 8.07
N MET A 108 -12.72 -8.97 8.41
CA MET A 108 -11.53 -8.14 8.23
C MET A 108 -11.15 -8.01 6.75
N ILE A 109 -11.43 -9.04 5.94
CA ILE A 109 -11.32 -8.94 4.49
C ILE A 109 -12.28 -7.88 3.93
N MET A 110 -13.53 -7.83 4.41
CA MET A 110 -14.49 -6.81 3.97
C MET A 110 -14.05 -5.40 4.35
N VAL A 111 -13.52 -5.21 5.56
CA VAL A 111 -12.94 -3.92 5.97
C VAL A 111 -11.78 -3.50 5.04
N ARG A 112 -10.88 -4.43 4.69
CA ARG A 112 -9.80 -4.15 3.72
C ARG A 112 -10.34 -3.79 2.35
N PHE A 113 -11.40 -4.46 1.92
CA PHE A 113 -12.04 -4.17 0.64
C PHE A 113 -12.64 -2.75 0.63
N THR A 114 -13.26 -2.32 1.72
CA THR A 114 -13.73 -0.92 1.87
C THR A 114 -12.58 0.08 1.73
N PHE A 115 -11.46 -0.13 2.42
CA PHE A 115 -10.28 0.73 2.25
C PHE A 115 -9.74 0.72 0.82
N TYR A 116 -9.77 -0.43 0.14
CA TYR A 116 -9.37 -0.53 -1.26
C TYR A 116 -10.28 0.30 -2.17
N LEU A 117 -11.61 0.22 -1.97
CA LEU A 117 -12.58 1.01 -2.75
C LEU A 117 -12.37 2.52 -2.60
N VAL A 118 -12.03 3.00 -1.40
CA VAL A 118 -11.71 4.42 -1.20
C VAL A 118 -10.54 4.84 -2.08
N GLN A 119 -9.49 4.02 -2.17
CA GLN A 119 -8.30 4.34 -2.95
C GLN A 119 -8.57 4.33 -4.44
N VAL A 120 -9.29 3.31 -4.93
CA VAL A 120 -9.69 3.23 -6.33
C VAL A 120 -10.60 4.40 -6.69
N GLY A 121 -11.57 4.73 -5.84
CA GLY A 121 -12.46 5.88 -6.05
C GLY A 121 -11.70 7.20 -6.16
N LEU A 122 -10.75 7.46 -5.26
CA LEU A 122 -9.92 8.66 -5.31
C LEU A 122 -9.10 8.74 -6.62
N ILE A 123 -8.45 7.65 -7.00
CA ILE A 123 -7.67 7.60 -8.25
C ILE A 123 -8.55 7.85 -9.47
N LEU A 124 -9.70 7.20 -9.56
CA LEU A 124 -10.64 7.41 -10.67
C LEU A 124 -11.11 8.86 -10.72
N CYS A 125 -11.49 9.44 -9.57
CA CYS A 125 -11.91 10.84 -9.49
C CYS A 125 -10.80 11.80 -9.94
N TRP A 126 -9.54 11.58 -9.55
CA TRP A 126 -8.43 12.43 -9.98
C TRP A 126 -8.16 12.31 -11.47
N VAL A 127 -8.12 11.09 -11.99
CA VAL A 127 -7.88 10.84 -13.42
C VAL A 127 -8.98 11.49 -14.27
N VAL A 128 -10.25 11.31 -13.92
CA VAL A 128 -11.37 11.94 -14.64
C VAL A 128 -11.27 13.47 -14.60
N GLN A 129 -10.99 14.06 -13.43
CA GLN A 129 -10.84 15.52 -13.32
C GLN A 129 -9.68 16.04 -14.18
N MET A 130 -8.54 15.35 -14.19
CA MET A 130 -7.39 15.73 -15.03
C MET A 130 -7.70 15.60 -16.52
N LEU A 131 -8.42 14.56 -16.94
CA LEU A 131 -8.84 14.39 -18.34
C LEU A 131 -9.88 15.42 -18.79
N MET A 132 -10.66 15.99 -17.87
CA MET A 132 -11.61 17.06 -18.17
C MET A 132 -10.97 18.46 -18.13
N ALA A 133 -9.86 18.60 -17.43
CA ALA A 133 -9.10 19.85 -17.34
C ALA A 133 -8.07 20.04 -18.46
N SER A 134 -7.77 18.97 -19.21
CA SER A 134 -6.83 18.95 -20.34
C SER A 134 -7.44 19.44 -21.65
#